data_AF-A0A9D5W1V7-F1
#
_entry.id   AF-A0A9D5W1V7-F1
#
_cell.length_a   1.000
_cell.length_b   1.000
_cell.length_c   1.000
_cell.angle_alpha   90.00
_cell.angle_beta   90.00
_cell.angle_gamma   90.00
#
_symmetry.space_group_name_H-M   'P 1'
#
loop_
_entity.id
_entity.type
_entity.pdbx_description
1 polymer ?
#
loop_
_entity_poly.entity_id
_entity_poly.type
_entity_poly.pdbx_seq_one_letter_code
_entity_poly.pdbx_strand_id
1 'polypeptide(L)'
;MPNYTLSILDLEVTFRTDAGPERVERAKALLEDRYRKLNSDGRNLSKEKLLTYVALGLADDLILSYQQHGELEAKMSRLLTTINSLKTPLLTDETAD
;
A
#
# COMPACT_ATOMS: atom_id res chain seq x y z
N MET A 1 20.25 0.37 -1.43
CA MET A 1 19.67 -0.07 -0.15
C MET A 1 20.53 0.35 1.04
N PRO A 2 20.27 1.53 1.61
CA PRO A 2 20.76 1.88 2.94
C PRO A 2 20.31 0.86 4.02
N ASN A 3 21.13 0.74 5.07
CA ASN A 3 20.83 -0.05 6.25
C ASN A 3 20.38 0.89 7.37
N TYR A 4 19.28 0.55 8.03
CA TYR A 4 18.75 1.28 9.18
C TYR A 4 18.75 0.37 10.40
N THR A 5 19.33 0.83 11.51
CA THR A 5 19.21 0.16 12.81
C THR A 5 18.13 0.90 13.60
N LEU A 6 17.06 0.19 13.94
CA LEU A 6 15.88 0.76 14.59
C LEU A 6 15.61 -0.01 15.87
N SER A 7 15.31 0.71 16.95
CA SER A 7 14.65 0.11 18.11
C SER A 7 13.14 0.24 17.92
N ILE A 8 12.44 -0.89 17.87
CA ILE A 8 11.00 -0.97 17.69
C ILE A 8 10.44 -1.84 18.81
N LEU A 9 9.61 -1.28 19.69
CA LEU A 9 9.03 -2.01 20.84
C LEU A 9 10.11 -2.74 21.66
N ASP A 10 11.22 -2.06 21.97
CA ASP A 10 12.40 -2.57 22.68
C ASP A 10 13.18 -3.68 21.96
N LEU A 11 12.88 -3.95 20.69
CA LEU A 11 13.63 -4.87 19.85
C LEU A 11 14.52 -4.08 18.88
N GLU A 12 15.80 -4.38 18.87
CA GLU A 12 16.73 -3.81 17.91
C GLU A 12 16.68 -4.62 16.61
N VAL A 13 16.37 -3.94 15.51
CA VAL A 13 16.19 -4.57 14.19
C VAL A 13 17.03 -3.82 13.17
N THR A 14 17.77 -4.57 12.36
CA THR A 14 18.44 -4.04 11.17
C THR A 14 17.54 -4.24 9.96
N PHE A 15 17.13 -3.13 9.33
CA PHE A 15 16.23 -3.11 8.19
C PHE A 15 16.92 -2.53 6.96
N ARG A 16 16.82 -3.24 5.82
CA ARG A 16 17.41 -2.83 4.54
C ARG A 16 16.31 -2.46 3.55
N THR A 17 16.36 -1.26 3.02
CA THR A 17 15.35 -0.75 2.09
C THR A 17 15.90 0.40 1.27
N ASP A 18 15.31 0.68 0.10
CA ASP A 18 15.60 1.90 -0.68
C ASP A 18 14.77 3.10 -0.22
N ALA A 19 13.94 2.93 0.82
CA ALA A 19 13.28 4.05 1.49
C ALA A 19 14.29 5.04 2.09
N GLY A 20 13.99 6.34 1.96
CA GLY A 20 14.63 7.37 2.77
C GLY A 20 14.25 7.25 4.25
N PRO A 21 15.02 7.91 5.15
CA PRO A 21 14.87 7.78 6.60
C PRO A 21 13.47 8.18 7.10
N GLU A 22 12.86 9.23 6.54
CA GLU A 22 11.51 9.67 6.92
C GLU A 22 10.47 8.56 6.73
N ARG A 23 10.53 7.85 5.60
CA ARG A 23 9.60 6.75 5.31
C ARG A 23 9.82 5.57 6.25
N VAL A 24 11.06 5.31 6.65
CA VAL A 24 11.41 4.28 7.63
C VAL A 24 10.86 4.63 9.01
N GLU A 25 11.03 5.87 9.47
CA GLU A 25 10.48 6.32 10.76
C GLU A 25 8.94 6.28 10.78
N ARG A 26 8.30 6.67 9.68
CA ARG A 26 6.83 6.54 9.54
C ARG A 26 6.37 5.08 9.62
N ALA A 27 7.11 4.16 9.00
CA ALA A 27 6.80 2.73 9.07
C ALA A 27 6.94 2.19 10.51
N LYS A 28 8.00 2.60 11.22
CA LYS A 28 8.15 2.29 12.66
C LYS A 28 6.97 2.82 13.48
N ALA A 29 6.63 4.10 13.34
CA ALA A 29 5.54 4.71 14.09
C ALA A 29 4.19 4.02 13.83
N LEU A 30 3.93 3.61 12.58
CA LEU A 30 2.74 2.83 12.23
C LEU A 30 2.71 1.47 12.93
N LEU A 31 3.85 0.75 13.00
CA LEU A 31 3.94 -0.54 13.67
C LEU A 31 3.64 -0.39 15.18
N GLU A 32 4.24 0.61 15.83
CA GLU A 32 4.05 0.87 17.26
C GLU A 32 2.62 1.30 17.59
N ASP A 33 1.98 2.09 16.73
CA ASP A 33 0.57 2.46 16.89
C ASP A 33 -0.36 1.25 16.82
N ARG A 34 -0.18 0.38 15.82
CA ARG A 34 -0.97 -0.85 15.67
C ARG A 34 -0.74 -1.81 16.83
N TYR A 35 0.50 -1.95 17.27
CA TYR A 35 0.83 -2.73 18.46
C TYR A 35 0.07 -2.21 19.69
N ARG A 36 0.10 -0.90 19.94
CA ARG A 36 -0.59 -0.29 21.10
C ARG A 36 -2.10 -0.55 21.06
N LYS A 37 -2.72 -0.38 19.89
CA LYS A 37 -4.16 -0.65 19.70
C LYS A 37 -4.52 -2.12 19.96
N LEU A 38 -3.66 -3.05 19.56
CA LEU A 38 -3.92 -4.47 19.81
C LEU A 38 -3.63 -4.88 21.27
N ASN A 39 -2.68 -4.21 21.91
CA ASN A 39 -2.34 -4.46 23.32
C ASN A 39 -3.37 -3.86 24.29
N SER A 40 -4.05 -2.76 23.91
CA SER A 40 -5.06 -2.12 24.76
C SER A 40 -6.31 -2.99 25.01
N ASP A 41 -6.52 -4.02 24.20
CA ASP A 41 -7.66 -4.95 24.34
C ASP A 41 -7.47 -5.98 25.48
N GLY A 42 -6.42 -5.85 26.29
CA GLY A 42 -6.25 -6.59 27.55
C GLY A 42 -6.01 -8.09 27.39
N ARG A 43 -5.86 -8.60 26.16
CA ARG A 43 -5.41 -9.97 25.92
C ARG A 43 -3.92 -10.00 26.20
N ASN A 44 -3.50 -10.67 27.28
CA ASN A 44 -2.11 -10.99 27.60
C ASN A 44 -1.47 -11.90 26.53
N LEU A 45 -1.28 -11.38 25.33
CA LEU A 45 -0.57 -12.02 24.23
C LEU A 45 0.92 -11.70 24.36
N SER A 46 1.78 -12.66 24.05
CA SER A 46 3.21 -12.39 23.98
C SER A 46 3.51 -11.34 22.90
N LYS A 47 4.56 -10.53 23.11
CA LYS A 47 5.01 -9.49 22.17
C LYS A 47 5.21 -10.05 20.75
N GLU A 48 5.74 -11.27 20.64
CA GLU A 48 5.93 -12.00 19.38
C GLU A 48 4.60 -12.31 18.68
N LYS A 49 3.59 -12.81 19.41
CA LYS A 49 2.27 -13.07 18.83
C LYS A 49 1.61 -11.77 18.37
N LEU A 50 1.73 -10.70 19.17
CA LEU A 50 1.18 -9.39 18.81
C LEU A 50 1.83 -8.84 17.54
N LEU A 51 3.16 -8.94 17.42
CA LEU A 51 3.90 -8.55 16.23
C LEU A 51 3.50 -9.38 15.00
N THR A 52 3.30 -10.69 15.14
CA THR A 52 2.79 -11.53 14.05
C THR A 52 1.40 -11.10 13.60
N TYR A 53 0.51 -10.75 14.53
CA TYR A 53 -0.80 -10.20 14.18
C TYR A 53 -0.70 -8.86 13.45
N VAL A 54 0.15 -7.95 13.92
CA VAL A 54 0.39 -6.66 13.25
C VAL A 54 0.96 -6.87 11.85
N ALA A 55 1.93 -7.77 11.68
CA ALA A 55 2.52 -8.11 10.39
C ALA A 55 1.48 -8.69 9.43
N LEU A 56 0.60 -9.58 9.91
CA LEU A 56 -0.48 -10.14 9.11
C LEU A 56 -1.47 -9.05 8.66
N GLY A 57 -1.88 -8.15 9.56
CA GLY A 57 -2.76 -7.05 9.21
C GLY A 57 -2.14 -6.08 8.19
N LEU A 58 -0.84 -5.79 8.31
CA LEU A 58 -0.13 -4.96 7.32
C LEU A 58 0.00 -5.65 5.95
N ALA A 59 0.15 -6.98 5.92
CA ALA A 59 0.17 -7.73 4.67
C ALA A 59 -1.20 -7.73 3.98
N ASP A 60 -2.28 -7.88 4.75
CA ASP A 60 -3.66 -7.78 4.24
C ASP A 60 -3.94 -6.39 3.66
N ASP A 61 -3.59 -5.32 4.39
CA ASP A 61 -3.72 -3.94 3.92
C ASP A 61 -2.94 -3.70 2.62
N LEU A 62 -1.74 -4.29 2.49
CA LEU A 62 -0.92 -4.20 1.27
C LEU A 62 -1.59 -4.89 0.09
N ILE A 63 -2.16 -6.09 0.29
CA ILE A 63 -2.90 -6.82 -0.75
C ILE A 63 -4.09 -5.99 -1.23
N LEU A 64 -4.87 -5.43 -0.30
CA LEU A 64 -6.01 -4.58 -0.61
C LEU A 64 -5.59 -3.34 -1.39
N SER A 65 -4.48 -2.70 -1.03
CA SER A 65 -3.95 -1.54 -1.75
C SER A 65 -3.62 -1.89 -3.20
N TYR A 66 -3.00 -3.04 -3.47
CA TYR A 66 -2.69 -3.46 -4.85
C TYR A 66 -3.95 -3.73 -5.67
N GLN A 67 -4.98 -4.33 -5.06
CA GLN A 67 -6.27 -4.55 -5.72
C GLN A 67 -6.93 -3.22 -6.11
N GLN A 68 -6.96 -2.24 -5.19
CA GLN A 68 -7.53 -0.92 -5.45
C GLN A 68 -6.79 -0.17 -6.56
N HIS A 69 -5.45 -0.30 -6.62
CA HIS A 69 -4.65 0.27 -7.69
C HIS A 69 -5.01 -0.34 -9.06
N GLY A 70 -5.08 -1.68 -9.14
CA GLY A 70 -5.47 -2.37 -10.36
C GLY A 70 -6.88 -2.03 -10.84
N GLU A 71 -7.83 -1.89 -9.91
CA GLU A 71 -9.18 -1.43 -10.24
C GLU A 71 -9.19 0.01 -10.78
N LEU A 72 -8.38 0.90 -10.21
CA LEU A 72 -8.28 2.28 -10.67
C LEU A 72 -7.66 2.34 -12.06
N GLU A 73 -6.58 1.61 -12.32
CA GLU A 73 -5.97 1.48 -13.64
C GLU A 73 -6.95 0.93 -14.68
N ALA A 74 -7.75 -0.08 -14.32
CA ALA A 74 -8.79 -0.63 -15.18
C ALA A 74 -9.88 0.41 -15.49
N LYS A 75 -10.31 1.19 -14.48
CA LYS A 75 -11.30 2.28 -14.68
C LYS A 75 -10.75 3.36 -15.59
N MET A 76 -9.51 3.81 -15.38
CA MET A 76 -8.85 4.79 -16.25
C MET A 76 -8.73 4.28 -17.69
N SER A 77 -8.32 3.02 -17.87
CA SER A 77 -8.23 2.40 -19.20
C SER A 77 -9.58 2.37 -19.91
N ARG A 78 -10.66 2.02 -19.19
CA ARG A 78 -12.03 2.07 -19.74
C ARG A 78 -12.43 3.48 -20.15
N LEU A 79 -12.17 4.48 -19.30
CA LEU A 79 -12.48 5.89 -19.61
C LEU A 79 -11.73 6.37 -20.85
N LEU A 80 -10.43 6.05 -20.97
CA LEU A 80 -9.64 6.39 -22.15
C LEU A 80 -10.19 5.72 -23.43
N THR A 81 -10.57 4.44 -23.36
CA THR A 81 -11.20 3.74 -24.49
C THR A 81 -12.51 4.40 -24.90
N THR A 82 -13.36 4.79 -23.94
CA THR A 82 -14.62 5.49 -24.21
C THR A 82 -14.37 6.87 -24.83
N ILE A 83 -13.41 7.66 -24.32
CA ILE A 83 -13.06 8.96 -24.90
C ILE A 83 -12.56 8.80 -26.33
N ASN A 84 -11.70 7.82 -26.58
CA ASN A 84 -11.17 7.56 -27.90
C ASN A 84 -12.27 7.11 -28.87
N SER A 85 -13.21 6.26 -28.46
CA SER A 85 -14.31 5.81 -29.32
C SER A 85 -15.32 6.92 -29.62
N LEU A 86 -15.50 7.90 -28.71
CA LEU A 86 -16.33 9.09 -28.94
C LEU A 86 -15.70 10.06 -29.95
N LYS A 87 -14.38 10.00 -30.17
CA LYS A 87 -13.68 10.87 -31.13
C LYS A 87 -13.71 10.33 -32.57
N THR A 88 -14.15 9.08 -32.79
CA THR A 88 -14.01 8.36 -34.08
C THR A 88 -15.23 8.30 -35.02
N PRO A 89 -16.31 9.10 -34.95
CA PRO A 89 -17.31 9.10 -36.04
C PRO A 89 -17.24 10.34 -36.98
N LEU A 90 -16.20 11.17 -36.95
CA LEU A 90 -16.17 12.44 -37.71
C LEU A 90 -15.19 12.50 -38.89
N LEU A 91 -14.62 11.36 -39.33
CA LEU A 91 -13.66 11.32 -40.45
C LEU A 91 -14.08 10.42 -41.62
N THR A 92 -15.33 9.95 -41.65
CA THR A 92 -15.85 9.11 -42.74
C THR A 92 -17.10 9.73 -43.36
N ASP A 93 -17.03 11.00 -43.71
CA ASP A 93 -17.99 11.64 -44.60
C ASP A 93 -17.27 12.72 -45.41
N GLU A 94 -16.43 12.29 -46.35
CA GLU A 94 -16.01 13.10 -47.51
C GLU A 94 -15.31 12.20 -48.53
N THR A 95 -16.10 11.49 -49.33
CA THR A 95 -15.89 11.35 -50.79
C THR A 95 -17.22 10.91 -51.40
N ALA A 96 -18.07 11.89 -51.69
CA ALA A 96 -19.06 11.77 -52.75
C ALA A 96 -18.39 12.26 -54.05
N ASP A 97 -18.09 11.34 -54.96
CA ASP A 97 -18.32 11.45 -56.42
C ASP A 97 -18.12 10.07 -57.07
#